data_AF-A0A968QSW1-F1
#
_entry.id   AF-A0A968QSW1-F1
#
_cell.length_a   1.000
_cell.length_b   1.000
_cell.length_c   1.000
_cell.angle_alpha   90.00
_cell.angle_beta   90.00
_cell.angle_gamma   90.00
#
_symmetry.space_group_name_H-M   'P 1'
#
loop_
_entity.id
_entity.type
_entity.pdbx_description
1 polymer ?
#
loop_
_entity_poly.entity_id
_entity_poly.type
_entity_poly.pdbx_seq_one_letter_code
_entity_poly.pdbx_strand_id
1 'polypeptide(L)'
;MLRNIRNDLRYCLSISESVGKIKLYSANCQNAESLYDLNEQLNFNASLTLLANIGDRISKFSDELRNKYQHIDWQKIRGFRNRIAHDYSGIDIFITFKIITHDLPELEQTMYEVIADELNAGTFDVEEYDVAKKSQYYRHVDFMKIDGKLLPNALITPECFENERFFVSRSA
;
A
#
# COMPACT_ATOMS: atom_id res chain seq x y z
N MET A 1 11.30 -15.12 -6.96
CA MET A 1 10.42 -15.32 -5.80
C MET A 1 9.07 -15.74 -6.35
N LEU A 2 8.59 -16.93 -6.00
CA LEU A 2 7.35 -17.48 -6.55
C LEU A 2 6.14 -16.67 -6.04
N ARG A 3 5.11 -16.54 -6.89
CA ARG A 3 3.79 -15.99 -6.51
C ARG A 3 3.25 -16.83 -5.36
N ASN A 4 2.98 -16.21 -4.22
CA ASN A 4 2.53 -16.91 -3.02
C ASN A 4 1.62 -15.97 -2.24
N ILE A 5 0.39 -16.42 -2.01
CA ILE A 5 -0.63 -15.68 -1.27
C ILE A 5 -0.16 -15.19 0.10
N ARG A 6 0.76 -15.94 0.74
CA ARG A 6 1.37 -15.55 2.03
C ARG A 6 2.16 -14.23 1.98
N ASN A 7 2.58 -13.80 0.80
CA ASN A 7 3.33 -12.55 0.64
C ASN A 7 2.46 -11.38 0.16
N ASP A 8 1.21 -11.62 -0.22
CA ASP A 8 0.37 -10.59 -0.85
C ASP A 8 0.06 -9.44 0.12
N LEU A 9 -0.16 -9.73 1.41
CA LEU A 9 -0.28 -8.71 2.45
C LEU A 9 0.95 -7.78 2.45
N ARG A 10 2.16 -8.35 2.47
CA ARG A 10 3.42 -7.57 2.44
C ARG A 10 3.55 -6.74 1.17
N TYR A 11 3.12 -7.29 0.03
CA TYR A 11 3.14 -6.56 -1.23
C TYR A 11 2.16 -5.39 -1.22
N CYS A 12 0.93 -5.59 -0.74
CA CYS A 12 -0.06 -4.51 -0.59
C CYS A 12 0.45 -3.41 0.35
N LEU A 13 0.96 -3.78 1.52
CA LEU A 13 1.55 -2.83 2.48
C LEU A 13 2.77 -2.10 1.89
N SER A 14 3.64 -2.80 1.16
CA SER A 14 4.79 -2.20 0.49
C SER A 14 4.39 -1.20 -0.61
N ILE A 15 3.27 -1.46 -1.31
CA ILE A 15 2.71 -0.53 -2.29
C ILE A 15 2.17 0.70 -1.57
N SER A 16 1.32 0.52 -0.54
CA SER A 16 0.77 1.64 0.24
C SER A 16 1.85 2.52 0.85
N GLU A 17 2.91 1.92 1.40
CA GLU A 17 4.08 2.63 1.92
C GLU A 17 4.79 3.44 0.84
N SER A 18 4.94 2.87 -0.36
CA SER A 18 5.57 3.56 -1.50
C SER A 18 4.71 4.75 -1.95
N VAL A 19 3.38 4.58 -2.00
CA VAL A 19 2.45 5.68 -2.32
C VAL A 19 2.51 6.77 -1.26
N GLY A 20 2.51 6.42 0.03
CA GLY A 20 2.62 7.38 1.12
C GLY A 20 3.91 8.21 1.05
N LYS A 21 5.05 7.58 0.72
CA LYS A 21 6.32 8.28 0.48
C LYS A 21 6.27 9.20 -0.73
N ILE A 22 5.71 8.74 -1.85
CA ILE A 22 5.58 9.57 -3.05
C ILE A 22 4.73 10.81 -2.74
N LYS A 23 3.60 10.64 -2.04
CA LYS A 23 2.74 11.76 -1.61
C LYS A 23 3.49 12.74 -0.71
N LEU A 24 4.34 12.25 0.19
CA LEU A 24 5.21 13.09 1.00
C LEU A 24 6.19 13.89 0.13
N TYR A 25 6.83 13.24 -0.86
CA TYR A 25 7.80 13.88 -1.74
C TYR A 25 7.19 14.92 -2.67
N SER A 26 5.91 14.77 -3.02
CA SER A 26 5.18 15.68 -3.90
C SER A 26 4.27 16.67 -3.17
N ALA A 27 4.20 16.65 -1.84
CA ALA A 27 3.18 17.38 -1.06
C ALA A 27 3.16 18.90 -1.33
N ASN A 28 4.32 19.50 -1.59
CA ASN A 28 4.48 20.95 -1.80
C ASN A 28 4.64 21.32 -3.29
N CYS A 29 4.40 20.39 -4.21
CA CYS A 29 4.57 20.60 -5.64
C CYS A 29 3.21 20.89 -6.28
N GLN A 30 3.11 21.99 -7.03
CA GLN A 30 1.85 22.41 -7.68
C GLN A 30 1.72 21.86 -9.10
N ASN A 31 2.84 21.52 -9.74
CA ASN A 31 2.92 21.04 -11.11
C ASN A 31 4.14 20.11 -11.31
N ALA A 32 4.25 19.54 -12.51
CA ALA A 32 5.29 18.57 -12.87
C ALA A 32 6.70 19.16 -12.73
N GLU A 33 6.89 20.39 -13.19
CA GLU A 33 8.16 21.12 -13.15
C GLU A 33 8.61 21.35 -11.71
N SER A 34 7.70 21.79 -10.83
CA SER A 34 8.02 22.00 -9.41
C SER A 34 8.45 20.72 -8.70
N LEU A 35 7.89 19.56 -9.06
CA LEU A 35 8.33 18.27 -8.54
C LEU A 35 9.68 17.85 -9.14
N TYR A 36 9.87 18.12 -10.44
CA TYR A 36 11.10 17.79 -11.16
C TYR A 36 12.29 18.56 -10.59
N ASP A 37 12.18 19.88 -10.41
CA ASP A 37 13.30 20.71 -9.97
C ASP A 37 13.59 20.62 -8.46
N LEU A 38 12.67 20.04 -7.67
CA LEU A 38 12.78 20.01 -6.21
C LEU A 38 14.01 19.21 -5.75
N ASN A 39 14.81 19.85 -4.88
CA ASN A 39 16.01 19.27 -4.26
C ASN A 39 16.96 18.65 -5.30
N GLU A 40 17.27 19.37 -6.38
CA GLU A 40 18.14 18.88 -7.47
C GLU A 40 17.63 17.54 -8.02
N GLN A 41 16.32 17.46 -8.30
CA GLN A 41 15.60 16.27 -8.80
C GLN A 41 15.56 15.06 -7.86
N LEU A 42 16.03 15.19 -6.61
CA LEU A 42 16.04 14.07 -5.65
C LEU A 42 14.65 13.51 -5.41
N ASN A 43 13.64 14.37 -5.22
CA ASN A 43 12.27 13.97 -4.96
C ASN A 43 11.64 13.25 -6.16
N PHE A 44 11.90 13.79 -7.36
CA PHE A 44 11.44 13.19 -8.61
C PHE A 44 12.05 11.80 -8.81
N ASN A 45 13.37 11.68 -8.72
CA ASN A 45 14.10 10.43 -8.90
C ASN A 45 13.73 9.37 -7.85
N ALA A 46 13.51 9.79 -6.59
CA ALA A 46 13.00 8.90 -5.55
C ALA A 46 11.58 8.40 -5.89
N SER A 47 10.71 9.28 -6.39
CA SER A 47 9.35 8.93 -6.80
C SER A 47 9.35 7.93 -7.96
N LEU A 48 10.22 8.09 -8.95
CA LEU A 48 10.39 7.13 -10.05
C LEU A 48 10.77 5.73 -9.55
N THR A 49 11.71 5.68 -8.60
CA THR A 49 12.16 4.41 -8.00
C THR A 49 11.01 3.73 -7.25
N LEU A 50 10.22 4.50 -6.51
CA LEU A 50 9.05 3.98 -5.79
C LEU A 50 7.93 3.52 -6.76
N LEU A 51 7.69 4.24 -7.86
CA LEU A 51 6.75 3.83 -8.90
C LEU A 51 7.17 2.51 -9.56
N ALA A 52 8.47 2.32 -9.83
CA ALA A 52 9.00 1.06 -10.33
C ALA A 52 8.83 -0.08 -9.30
N ASN A 53 9.07 0.20 -8.02
CA ASN A 53 8.85 -0.76 -6.94
C ASN A 53 7.38 -1.18 -6.85
N ILE A 54 6.43 -0.24 -6.96
CA ILE A 54 4.99 -0.54 -6.99
C ILE A 54 4.67 -1.54 -8.12
N GLY A 55 5.12 -1.27 -9.34
CA GLY A 55 4.91 -2.17 -10.48
C GLY A 55 5.53 -3.56 -10.27
N ASP A 56 6.72 -3.63 -9.65
CA ASP A 56 7.37 -4.90 -9.30
C ASP A 56 6.58 -5.70 -8.25
N ARG A 57 6.03 -5.05 -7.21
CA ARG A 57 5.17 -5.72 -6.21
C ARG A 57 3.90 -6.28 -6.85
N ILE A 58 3.22 -5.50 -7.68
CA ILE A 58 2.00 -5.95 -8.39
C ILE A 58 2.30 -7.14 -9.30
N SER A 59 3.49 -7.17 -9.93
CA SER A 59 3.91 -8.30 -10.77
C SER A 59 4.08 -9.62 -10.01
N LYS A 60 4.22 -9.55 -8.68
CA LYS A 60 4.43 -10.68 -7.77
C LYS A 60 3.16 -11.14 -7.05
N PHE A 61 2.05 -10.42 -7.18
CA PHE A 61 0.76 -10.86 -6.65
C PHE A 61 0.43 -12.29 -7.10
N SER A 62 -0.17 -13.04 -6.17
CA SER A 62 -0.72 -14.35 -6.45
C SER A 62 -1.81 -14.31 -7.53
N ASP A 63 -2.01 -15.44 -8.19
CA ASP A 63 -3.04 -15.53 -9.21
C ASP A 63 -4.43 -15.56 -8.55
N GLU A 64 -4.53 -16.09 -7.34
CA GLU A 64 -5.70 -16.05 -6.47
C GLU A 64 -6.16 -14.61 -6.19
N LEU A 65 -5.24 -13.74 -5.72
CA LEU A 65 -5.54 -12.33 -5.47
C LEU A 65 -5.98 -11.63 -6.75
N ARG A 66 -5.24 -11.80 -7.85
CA ARG A 66 -5.56 -11.16 -9.13
C ARG A 66 -6.92 -11.57 -9.68
N ASN A 67 -7.25 -12.86 -9.59
CA ASN A 67 -8.53 -13.39 -10.07
C ASN A 67 -9.69 -12.88 -9.22
N LYS A 68 -9.50 -12.79 -7.89
CA LYS A 68 -10.51 -12.25 -6.98
C LYS A 68 -10.81 -10.77 -7.26
N TYR A 69 -9.78 -9.98 -7.56
CA TYR A 69 -9.91 -8.56 -7.86
C TYR A 69 -9.67 -8.23 -9.35
N GLN A 70 -10.31 -8.98 -10.24
CA GLN A 70 -10.17 -8.82 -11.70
C GLN A 70 -10.69 -7.48 -12.26
N HIS A 71 -11.49 -6.74 -11.48
CA HIS A 71 -12.00 -5.42 -11.86
C HIS A 71 -10.90 -4.34 -11.84
N ILE A 72 -9.78 -4.61 -11.19
CA ILE A 72 -8.63 -3.72 -11.14
C ILE A 72 -7.72 -4.01 -12.33
N ASP A 73 -7.37 -2.96 -13.08
CA ASP A 73 -6.43 -3.09 -14.21
C ASP A 73 -4.97 -3.22 -13.72
N TRP A 74 -4.62 -4.41 -13.24
CA TRP A 74 -3.28 -4.73 -12.76
C TRP A 74 -2.19 -4.51 -13.82
N GLN A 75 -2.53 -4.67 -15.11
CA GLN A 75 -1.56 -4.49 -16.20
C GLN A 75 -1.23 -3.02 -16.40
N LYS A 76 -2.23 -2.13 -16.35
CA LYS A 76 -2.01 -0.66 -16.37
C LYS A 76 -1.07 -0.23 -15.25
N ILE A 77 -1.28 -0.73 -14.04
CA ILE A 77 -0.51 -0.32 -12.85
C ILE A 77 0.91 -0.90 -12.88
N ARG A 78 1.05 -2.16 -13.29
CA ARG A 78 2.37 -2.78 -13.57
C ARG A 78 3.14 -2.00 -14.64
N GLY A 79 2.43 -1.42 -15.60
CA GLY A 79 2.97 -0.61 -16.69
C GLY A 79 3.48 0.78 -16.29
N PHE A 80 3.38 1.22 -15.03
CA PHE A 80 3.84 2.55 -14.61
C PHE A 80 5.27 2.85 -15.06
N ARG A 81 6.23 1.93 -14.84
CA ARG A 81 7.61 2.10 -15.28
C ARG A 81 7.73 2.38 -16.78
N ASN A 82 6.95 1.66 -17.60
CA ASN A 82 6.99 1.79 -19.05
C ASN A 82 6.32 3.08 -19.52
N ARG A 83 5.22 3.48 -18.85
CA ARG A 83 4.50 4.74 -19.13
C ARG A 83 5.36 5.97 -18.84
N ILE A 84 6.24 5.88 -17.84
CA ILE A 84 7.13 6.98 -17.45
C ILE A 84 8.34 7.08 -18.38
N ALA A 85 8.81 5.95 -18.93
CA ALA A 85 10.01 5.86 -19.76
C ALA A 85 9.72 5.98 -21.27
N HIS A 86 8.66 6.71 -21.67
CA HIS A 86 8.19 6.70 -23.06
C HIS A 86 9.23 7.26 -24.05
N ASP A 87 9.38 6.57 -25.18
CA ASP A 87 10.15 6.94 -26.39
C ASP A 87 11.65 7.22 -26.27
N TYR A 88 12.43 6.43 -25.52
CA TYR A 88 13.91 6.34 -25.65
C TYR A 88 14.69 7.68 -25.55
N SER A 89 14.04 8.81 -25.27
CA SER A 89 14.59 10.17 -25.32
C SER A 89 14.50 10.92 -23.99
N GLY A 90 13.75 10.40 -23.00
CA GLY A 90 13.66 11.02 -21.69
C GLY A 90 12.51 10.47 -20.84
N ILE A 91 12.50 10.86 -19.57
CA ILE A 91 11.39 10.61 -18.65
C ILE A 91 10.34 11.72 -18.84
N ASP A 92 9.08 11.37 -19.03
CA ASP A 92 7.99 12.35 -19.13
C ASP A 92 7.53 12.80 -17.73
N ILE A 93 7.92 14.02 -17.36
CA ILE A 93 7.60 14.62 -16.06
C ILE A 93 6.10 14.87 -15.90
N PHE A 94 5.36 15.17 -16.98
CA PHE A 94 3.93 15.44 -16.95
C PHE A 94 3.11 14.18 -16.74
N ILE A 95 3.48 13.09 -17.45
CA ILE A 95 2.87 11.77 -17.24
C ILE A 95 3.15 11.29 -15.81
N THR A 96 4.39 11.46 -15.35
CA THR A 96 4.77 11.08 -13.97
C THR A 96 3.94 11.83 -12.95
N PHE A 97 3.86 13.15 -13.07
CA PHE A 97 3.06 13.97 -12.16
C PHE A 97 1.57 13.61 -12.20
N LYS A 98 1.01 13.31 -13.38
CA LYS A 98 -0.37 12.83 -13.53
C LYS A 98 -0.59 11.50 -12.79
N ILE A 99 0.32 10.53 -12.95
CA ILE A 99 0.23 9.25 -12.21
C ILE A 99 0.23 9.52 -10.70
N ILE A 100 1.16 10.36 -10.23
CA ILE A 100 1.29 10.69 -8.80
C ILE A 100 0.02 11.34 -8.24
N THR A 101 -0.59 12.26 -8.98
CA THR A 101 -1.71 13.07 -8.50
C THR A 101 -3.08 12.43 -8.70
N HIS A 102 -3.22 11.52 -9.69
CA HIS A 102 -4.52 10.94 -10.04
C HIS A 102 -4.56 9.41 -9.90
N ASP A 103 -3.60 8.68 -10.47
CA ASP A 103 -3.63 7.21 -10.46
C ASP A 103 -3.23 6.65 -9.06
N LEU A 104 -2.29 7.28 -8.34
CA LEU A 104 -1.82 6.77 -7.04
C LEU A 104 -2.83 6.89 -5.89
N PRO A 105 -3.59 7.99 -5.72
CA PRO A 105 -4.62 8.06 -4.68
C PRO A 105 -5.69 6.97 -4.84
N GLU A 106 -6.09 6.65 -6.07
CA GLU A 106 -7.03 5.57 -6.37
C GLU A 106 -6.41 4.20 -6.02
N LEU A 107 -5.16 3.96 -6.42
CA LEU A 107 -4.43 2.75 -6.05
C LEU A 107 -4.32 2.58 -4.53
N GLU A 108 -4.05 3.66 -3.79
CA GLU A 108 -3.94 3.62 -2.33
C GLU A 108 -5.25 3.16 -1.69
N GLN A 109 -6.39 3.74 -2.10
CA GLN A 109 -7.71 3.32 -1.59
C GLN A 109 -7.99 1.85 -1.93
N THR A 110 -7.67 1.46 -3.16
CA THR A 110 -7.80 0.08 -3.62
C THR A 110 -6.98 -0.89 -2.75
N MET A 111 -5.74 -0.55 -2.41
CA MET A 111 -4.91 -1.38 -1.53
C MET A 111 -5.48 -1.48 -0.13
N TYR A 112 -6.05 -0.40 0.42
CA TYR A 112 -6.68 -0.44 1.73
C TYR A 112 -7.94 -1.33 1.74
N GLU A 113 -8.72 -1.31 0.67
CA GLU A 113 -9.88 -2.18 0.50
C GLU A 113 -9.49 -3.64 0.38
N VAL A 114 -8.52 -3.96 -0.49
CA VAL A 114 -8.00 -5.34 -0.64
C VAL A 114 -7.46 -5.87 0.69
N ILE A 115 -6.67 -5.07 1.43
CA ILE A 115 -6.13 -5.51 2.73
C ILE A 115 -7.26 -5.80 3.72
N ALA A 116 -8.24 -4.90 3.84
CA ALA A 116 -9.35 -5.08 4.76
C ALA A 116 -10.21 -6.31 4.39
N ASP A 117 -10.53 -6.48 3.11
CA ASP A 117 -11.34 -7.58 2.62
C ASP A 117 -10.67 -8.95 2.83
N GLU A 118 -9.35 -9.04 2.60
CA GLU A 118 -8.62 -10.29 2.84
C GLU A 118 -8.39 -10.59 4.33
N LEU A 119 -8.25 -9.57 5.18
CA LEU A 119 -8.22 -9.75 6.63
C LEU A 119 -9.58 -10.23 7.15
N ASN A 120 -10.67 -9.60 6.70
CA ASN A 120 -12.03 -10.01 7.05
C ASN A 120 -12.35 -11.43 6.57
N ALA A 121 -11.83 -11.83 5.40
CA ALA A 121 -11.97 -13.19 4.87
C ALA A 121 -11.05 -14.23 5.53
N GLY A 122 -10.16 -13.82 6.45
CA GLY A 122 -9.17 -14.69 7.09
C GLY A 122 -8.10 -15.23 6.13
N THR A 123 -7.93 -14.60 4.97
CA THR A 123 -6.91 -14.98 3.98
C THR A 123 -5.57 -14.30 4.27
N PHE A 124 -5.61 -13.07 4.79
CA PHE A 124 -4.43 -12.39 5.34
C PHE A 124 -4.31 -12.64 6.84
N ASP A 125 -3.06 -12.76 7.30
CA ASP A 125 -2.73 -13.02 8.69
C ASP A 125 -2.82 -11.73 9.53
N VAL A 126 -3.68 -11.77 10.56
CA VAL A 126 -3.95 -10.62 11.44
C VAL A 126 -2.76 -10.32 12.34
N GLU A 127 -2.03 -11.34 12.82
CA GLU A 127 -0.84 -11.14 13.65
C GLU A 127 0.27 -10.48 12.82
N GLU A 128 0.45 -10.91 11.58
CA GLU A 128 1.38 -10.27 10.66
C GLU A 128 1.02 -8.81 10.39
N TYR A 129 -0.27 -8.52 10.21
CA TYR A 129 -0.78 -7.16 10.06
C TYR A 129 -0.51 -6.30 11.31
N ASP A 130 -0.78 -6.83 12.50
CA ASP A 130 -0.53 -6.14 13.78
C ASP A 130 0.97 -5.87 14.04
N VAL A 131 1.84 -6.79 13.61
CA VAL A 131 3.29 -6.57 13.62
C VAL A 131 3.66 -5.46 12.63
N ALA A 132 3.07 -5.45 11.44
CA ALA A 132 3.32 -4.42 10.44
C ALA A 132 2.93 -3.01 10.93
N LYS A 133 1.82 -2.88 11.66
CA LYS A 133 1.36 -1.60 12.27
C LYS A 133 2.40 -0.98 13.21
N LYS A 134 3.18 -1.82 13.89
CA LYS A 134 4.20 -1.40 14.86
C LYS A 134 5.58 -1.21 14.21
N SER A 135 5.72 -1.54 12.93
CA SER A 135 6.99 -1.53 12.22
C SER A 135 7.35 -0.14 11.70
N GLN A 136 8.62 0.25 11.84
CA GLN A 136 9.17 1.45 11.21
C GLN A 136 9.12 1.41 9.67
N TYR A 137 8.98 0.21 9.09
CA TYR A 137 9.01 0.01 7.64
C TYR A 137 7.74 0.51 6.93
N TYR A 138 6.59 0.47 7.62
CA TYR A 138 5.28 0.84 7.07
C TYR A 138 4.74 2.16 7.66
N ARG A 139 5.64 3.06 8.06
CA ARG A 139 5.32 4.33 8.75
C ARG A 139 4.49 5.31 7.92
N HIS A 140 4.39 5.13 6.60
CA HIS A 140 3.60 5.95 5.69
C HIS A 140 2.31 5.26 5.22
N VAL A 141 1.98 4.10 5.80
CA VAL A 141 0.68 3.44 5.61
C VAL A 141 -0.33 4.02 6.60
N ASP A 142 -1.51 4.43 6.09
CA ASP A 142 -2.61 4.91 6.92
C ASP A 142 -3.44 3.73 7.45
N PHE A 143 -2.93 3.08 8.51
CA PHE A 143 -3.61 1.94 9.13
C PHE A 143 -4.98 2.30 9.72
N MET A 144 -5.23 3.56 10.08
CA MET A 144 -6.55 3.97 10.57
C MET A 144 -7.63 3.84 9.50
N LYS A 145 -7.29 4.13 8.23
CA LYS A 145 -8.21 3.93 7.10
C LYS A 145 -8.50 2.46 6.82
N ILE A 146 -7.51 1.60 7.02
CA ILE A 146 -7.67 0.14 6.85
C ILE A 146 -8.53 -0.38 8.01
N ASP A 147 -8.18 -0.06 9.25
CA ASP A 147 -8.89 -0.48 10.46
C ASP A 147 -10.37 -0.06 10.43
N GLY A 148 -10.67 1.14 9.92
CA GLY A 148 -12.04 1.62 9.76
C GLY A 148 -12.91 0.82 8.79
N LYS A 149 -12.31 -0.08 7.99
CA LYS A 149 -12.99 -1.01 7.07
C LYS A 149 -13.06 -2.45 7.60
N LEU A 150 -12.43 -2.74 8.75
CA LEU A 150 -12.45 -4.07 9.34
C LEU A 150 -13.79 -4.34 10.03
N LEU A 151 -14.27 -5.57 9.92
CA LEU A 151 -15.45 -6.03 10.65
C LEU A 151 -15.10 -6.22 12.13
N PRO A 152 -16.05 -6.03 13.08
CA PRO A 152 -15.79 -6.10 14.52
C PRO A 152 -15.11 -7.38 15.00
N ASN A 153 -15.33 -8.49 14.28
CA ASN A 153 -14.80 -9.81 14.64
C ASN A 153 -13.46 -10.15 13.95
N ALA A 154 -12.99 -9.33 13.02
CA ALA A 154 -11.75 -9.60 12.27
C ALA A 154 -10.48 -9.34 13.09
N LEU A 155 -10.58 -8.54 14.15
CA LEU A 155 -9.48 -8.21 15.07
C LEU A 155 -9.50 -9.02 16.37
N ILE A 156 -10.48 -9.90 16.56
CA ILE A 156 -10.61 -10.69 17.79
C ILE A 156 -9.81 -11.98 17.61
N THR A 157 -8.54 -11.95 18.03
CA THR A 157 -7.88 -13.20 18.42
C THR A 157 -8.54 -13.71 19.72
N PRO A 158 -8.69 -15.03 19.94
CA PRO A 158 -9.30 -15.57 21.15
C PRO A 158 -8.57 -15.22 22.47
N GLU A 159 -7.40 -14.56 22.43
CA GLU A 159 -6.56 -14.32 23.61
C GLU A 159 -6.86 -13.00 24.35
N CYS A 160 -7.68 -12.11 23.79
CA CYS A 160 -7.96 -10.82 24.46
C CYS A 160 -9.09 -10.86 25.52
N PHE A 161 -9.75 -12.01 25.75
CA PHE A 161 -10.89 -12.09 26.68
C PHE A 161 -10.60 -12.69 28.06
N GLU A 162 -9.37 -13.16 28.37
CA GLU A 162 -9.12 -13.82 29.67
C GLU A 162 -8.67 -12.90 30.82
N ASN A 163 -8.31 -11.64 30.58
CA ASN A 163 -7.72 -10.79 31.65
C ASN A 163 -8.66 -9.80 32.36
N GLU A 164 -9.96 -9.77 32.05
CA GLU A 164 -10.92 -8.90 32.76
C GLU A 164 -11.88 -9.63 33.72
N ARG A 165 -11.77 -10.95 33.88
CA ARG A 165 -12.60 -11.70 34.86
C ARG A 165 -11.97 -11.92 36.23
N PHE A 166 -10.74 -11.48 36.47
CA PHE A 166 -10.05 -11.71 37.76
C PHE A 166 -10.07 -10.54 38.75
N PHE A 167 -10.63 -9.37 38.40
CA PHE A 167 -10.65 -8.20 39.29
C PHE A 167 -11.97 -7.95 40.04
N VAL A 168 -12.99 -8.80 39.88
CA VAL A 168 -14.27 -8.66 40.61
C VAL A 168 -14.52 -9.88 41.52
N SER A 169 -13.60 -10.18 42.44
CA SER A 169 -13.92 -11.08 43.56
C SER A 169 -12.96 -10.99 44.77
N ARG A 170 -12.52 -9.81 45.21
CA ARG A 170 -11.97 -9.64 46.57
C ARG A 170 -12.26 -8.24 47.12
N SER A 171 -13.47 -8.07 47.62
CA SER A 171 -13.83 -7.03 48.61
C SER A 171 -15.05 -7.55 49.37
N ALA A 172 -14.79 -8.38 50.37
CA ALA A 172 -15.71 -8.73 51.45
C ALA A 172 -14.94 -8.54 52.76
#